data_AF-A0A939W4E4-F1
#
_entry.id   AF-A0A939W4E4-F1
#
_cell.length_a   1.000
_cell.length_b   1.000
_cell.length_c   1.000
_cell.angle_alpha   90.00
_cell.angle_beta   90.00
_cell.angle_gamma   90.00
#
_symmetry.space_group_name_H-M   'P 1'
#
loop_
_entity.id
_entity.type
_entity.pdbx_description
1 polymer ?
#
loop_
_entity_poly.entity_id
_entity_poly.type
_entity_poly.pdbx_seq_one_letter_code
_entity_poly.pdbx_strand_id
1 'polypeptide(L)'
;MKKTFFAAKLKKLKCFLMAIFIFAASAVPAFSADFQVRILPSYSLFLNVSNISVGGILSFDFSPATIRANDSLMFSLQGSFYNLFEKGINSEQYLDYNFALGYNLRITDRFYIFPEAIGGLWTITENKQEGLPSQNGFFYGGRLSANIHIIPEIDISIFGGYKLLQLPKRFFSHTAHAGIGFTYSFTKAMRYSSNLTVTDEELQPLFPVFYAHYADNPFGTITIQNNEEAAITDVKVYFNNQYMIARTLIGSFDKIKQGNSVTIDITALLNESILGQLSDSITDGTIYVEYKLLNKSKDFTHNLSFTTLSRNSMTWADDRQAAAFASPRDASALKFARQVKSIVKGSLRKDIPVNIQYAGALFCALKNYGINYVIDPTSAYSDNTGSIAIDFLQFPYQTLTYHGGDCDDLSIMNCSLLEAIGIETAFITIPGHIYIAFDSGVAPEDASSLVPGGRYVEYNGKAWIPYEITLCTDTFDLALKTGYSQWIKASENALIIPLSDAWKAFKAVSVPEADSSLKAPDKKTLLEDFQNLKY
;
A
#
# COMPACT_ATOMS: atom_id res chain seq x y z
N MET A 1 38.75 55.00 20.19
CA MET A 1 38.02 55.12 18.89
C MET A 1 38.07 53.90 17.97
N LYS A 2 39.07 52.99 18.03
CA LYS A 2 39.14 51.82 17.10
C LYS A 2 38.25 50.61 17.48
N LYS A 3 37.89 50.39 18.76
CA LYS A 3 37.03 49.27 19.20
C LYS A 3 35.55 49.45 18.86
N THR A 4 35.03 50.67 18.89
CA THR A 4 33.62 51.00 18.57
C THR A 4 33.30 50.90 17.08
N PHE A 5 34.28 51.15 16.21
CA PHE A 5 34.11 51.08 14.76
C PHE A 5 33.98 49.63 14.25
N PHE A 6 34.71 48.69 14.86
CA PHE A 6 34.69 47.27 14.50
C PHE A 6 33.39 46.59 14.96
N ALA A 7 32.91 46.92 16.17
CA ALA A 7 31.63 46.43 16.68
C ALA A 7 30.43 46.92 15.83
N ALA A 8 30.48 48.16 15.33
CA ALA A 8 29.44 48.72 14.46
C ALA A 8 29.39 48.04 13.07
N LYS A 9 30.54 47.70 12.47
CA LYS A 9 30.60 46.93 11.21
C LYS A 9 30.11 45.50 11.39
N LEU A 10 30.47 44.83 12.49
CA LEU A 10 30.01 43.47 12.79
C LEU A 10 28.49 43.43 13.05
N LYS A 11 27.93 44.47 13.68
CA LYS A 11 26.48 44.62 13.91
C LYS A 11 25.73 44.89 12.59
N LYS A 12 26.29 45.70 11.68
CA LYS A 12 25.74 45.92 10.34
C LYS A 12 25.80 44.67 9.46
N LEU A 13 26.88 43.89 9.53
CA LEU A 13 26.99 42.61 8.81
C LEU A 13 26.00 41.58 9.36
N LYS A 14 25.82 41.50 10.69
CA LYS A 14 24.77 40.67 11.31
C LYS A 14 23.38 41.13 10.90
N CYS A 15 23.09 42.43 10.89
CA CYS A 15 21.80 42.95 10.43
C CYS A 15 21.56 42.72 8.94
N PHE A 16 22.60 42.76 8.10
CA PHE A 16 22.50 42.48 6.67
C PHE A 16 22.27 40.99 6.39
N LEU A 17 23.04 40.11 7.05
CA LEU A 17 22.81 38.66 7.00
C LEU A 17 21.43 38.29 7.55
N MET A 18 21.00 38.91 8.64
CA MET A 18 19.68 38.71 9.23
C MET A 18 18.57 39.27 8.35
N ALA A 19 18.79 40.37 7.64
CA ALA A 19 17.84 40.91 6.65
C ALA A 19 17.72 40.02 5.42
N ILE A 20 18.82 39.47 4.91
CA ILE A 20 18.80 38.44 3.84
C ILE A 20 18.08 37.19 4.34
N PHE A 21 18.36 36.75 5.56
CA PHE A 21 17.70 35.59 6.16
C PHE A 21 16.20 35.80 6.35
N ILE A 22 15.78 37.00 6.79
CA ILE A 22 14.37 37.38 6.92
C ILE A 22 13.70 37.49 5.55
N PHE A 23 14.37 38.08 4.54
CA PHE A 23 13.84 38.20 3.18
C PHE A 23 13.68 36.84 2.51
N ALA A 24 14.68 35.96 2.67
CA ALA A 24 14.66 34.57 2.23
C ALA A 24 13.57 33.76 2.97
N ALA A 25 13.32 34.03 4.25
CA ALA A 25 12.28 33.38 5.04
C ALA A 25 10.86 33.90 4.72
N SER A 26 10.71 35.15 4.28
CA SER A 26 9.40 35.77 3.97
C SER A 26 8.88 35.49 2.56
N ALA A 27 9.74 35.06 1.62
CA ALA A 27 9.36 34.79 0.23
C ALA A 27 8.92 33.33 -0.04
N VAL A 28 8.79 32.51 1.00
CA VAL A 28 8.78 31.05 0.90
C VAL A 28 7.49 30.38 0.41
N PRO A 29 6.25 30.91 0.48
CA PRO A 29 5.12 30.03 0.17
C PRO A 29 4.74 29.94 -1.32
N ALA A 30 5.35 30.71 -2.24
CA ALA A 30 4.86 30.79 -3.63
C ALA A 30 5.88 30.56 -4.76
N PHE A 31 7.18 30.52 -4.50
CA PHE A 31 8.20 30.37 -5.56
C PHE A 31 9.11 29.16 -5.29
N SER A 32 9.35 28.34 -6.32
CA SER A 32 10.20 27.15 -6.26
C SER A 32 11.71 27.47 -6.19
N ALA A 33 12.07 28.59 -5.57
CA ALA A 33 13.41 29.13 -5.64
C ALA A 33 14.37 28.39 -4.69
N ASP A 34 15.55 28.03 -5.19
CA ASP A 34 16.60 27.37 -4.40
C ASP A 34 17.62 28.41 -3.91
N PHE A 35 17.90 28.37 -2.61
CA PHE A 35 18.90 29.22 -1.95
C PHE A 35 20.03 28.37 -1.40
N GLN A 36 21.25 28.68 -1.83
CA GLN A 36 22.44 27.90 -1.51
C GLN A 36 23.59 28.78 -1.03
N VAL A 37 24.47 28.19 -0.23
CA VAL A 37 25.77 28.79 0.09
C VAL A 37 26.88 27.89 -0.43
N ARG A 38 27.86 28.48 -1.12
CA ARG A 38 29.08 27.79 -1.55
C ARG A 38 30.30 28.33 -0.87
N ILE A 39 31.15 27.42 -0.40
CA ILE A 39 32.48 27.71 0.13
C ILE A 39 33.48 27.06 -0.82
N LEU A 40 34.35 27.86 -1.42
CA LEU A 40 35.25 27.45 -2.50
C LEU A 40 36.70 27.79 -2.16
N PRO A 41 37.38 27.00 -1.31
CA PRO A 41 38.83 27.13 -1.10
C PRO A 41 39.59 26.96 -2.41
N SER A 42 40.52 27.87 -2.71
CA SER A 42 41.23 27.86 -3.99
C SER A 42 42.64 28.43 -3.91
N TYR A 43 43.44 27.96 -4.86
CA TYR A 43 44.72 28.54 -5.23
C TYR A 43 44.50 29.45 -6.43
N SER A 44 45.10 30.64 -6.42
CA SER A 44 45.12 31.52 -7.60
C SER A 44 46.54 31.81 -8.04
N LEU A 45 46.77 31.82 -9.34
CA LEU A 45 48.02 32.19 -9.99
C LEU A 45 47.82 33.49 -10.76
N PHE A 46 48.56 34.52 -10.38
CA PHE A 46 48.58 35.82 -11.05
C PHE A 46 49.66 35.79 -12.14
N LEU A 47 49.25 35.59 -13.39
CA LEU A 47 50.15 35.22 -14.49
C LEU A 47 51.20 36.31 -14.81
N ASN A 48 50.86 37.59 -14.63
CA ASN A 48 51.80 38.69 -14.89
C ASN A 48 52.87 38.86 -13.81
N VAL A 49 52.66 38.30 -12.60
CA VAL A 49 53.55 38.50 -11.44
C VAL A 49 54.13 37.17 -10.94
N SER A 50 53.72 36.04 -11.53
CA SER A 50 54.10 34.66 -11.14
C SER A 50 53.90 34.35 -9.65
N ASN A 51 52.95 35.02 -9.00
CA ASN A 51 52.64 34.81 -7.59
C ASN A 51 51.50 33.81 -7.44
N ILE A 52 51.69 32.85 -6.53
CA ILE A 52 50.66 31.91 -6.10
C ILE A 52 50.03 32.49 -4.84
N SER A 53 48.71 32.52 -4.79
CA SER A 53 47.94 32.91 -3.62
C SER A 53 47.06 31.75 -3.16
N VAL A 54 46.81 31.73 -1.85
CA VAL A 54 45.88 30.80 -1.22
C VAL A 54 44.75 31.61 -0.62
N GLY A 55 43.53 31.16 -0.86
CA GLY A 55 42.34 31.87 -0.41
C GLY A 55 41.07 31.06 -0.58
N GLY A 56 39.95 31.77 -0.64
CA GLY A 56 38.65 31.15 -0.85
C GLY A 56 37.59 32.13 -1.28
N ILE A 57 36.50 31.57 -1.80
CA ILE A 57 35.32 32.30 -2.24
C ILE A 57 34.14 31.85 -1.39
N LEU A 58 33.36 32.80 -0.89
CA LEU A 58 32.04 32.57 -0.32
C LEU A 58 31.00 33.06 -1.32
N SER A 59 30.07 32.19 -1.70
CA SER A 59 28.96 32.51 -2.59
C SER A 59 27.63 32.37 -1.87
N PHE A 60 26.72 33.31 -2.11
CA PHE A 60 25.30 33.15 -1.85
C PHE A 60 24.60 33.04 -3.20
N ASP A 61 23.96 31.90 -3.45
CA ASP A 61 23.35 31.61 -4.73
C ASP A 61 21.83 31.56 -4.62
N PHE A 62 21.19 32.06 -5.66
CA PHE A 62 19.76 32.11 -5.80
C PHE A 62 19.37 31.60 -7.19
N SER A 63 18.51 30.59 -7.23
CA SER A 63 17.94 30.03 -8.45
C SER A 63 16.43 30.31 -8.47
N PRO A 64 15.93 31.25 -9.29
CA PRO A 64 14.51 31.64 -9.27
C PRO A 64 13.56 30.58 -9.84
N ALA A 65 14.03 29.75 -10.78
CA ALA A 65 13.22 28.72 -11.43
C ALA A 65 14.09 27.62 -12.04
N THR A 66 13.56 26.40 -12.07
CA THR A 66 14.09 25.30 -12.87
C THR A 66 13.60 25.48 -14.31
N ILE A 67 14.49 25.35 -15.30
CA ILE A 67 14.18 25.63 -16.71
C ILE A 67 13.76 24.36 -17.45
N ARG A 68 14.55 23.28 -17.33
CA ARG A 68 14.30 21.99 -17.99
C ARG A 68 14.59 20.83 -17.06
N ALA A 69 13.58 20.03 -16.72
CA ALA A 69 13.67 18.89 -15.78
C ALA A 69 14.30 19.27 -14.43
N ASN A 70 15.63 19.39 -14.37
CA ASN A 70 16.43 19.79 -13.21
C ASN A 70 17.54 20.83 -13.50
N ASP A 71 17.67 21.33 -14.73
CA ASP A 71 18.62 22.40 -15.07
C ASP A 71 18.12 23.75 -14.55
N SER A 72 19.02 24.57 -14.02
CA SER A 72 18.67 25.85 -13.41
C SER A 72 19.64 26.97 -13.76
N LEU A 73 19.10 28.19 -13.86
CA LEU A 73 19.90 29.40 -13.94
C LEU A 73 20.16 29.90 -12.52
N MET A 74 21.43 30.14 -12.20
CA MET A 74 21.85 30.56 -10.88
C MET A 74 22.43 31.96 -10.92
N PHE A 75 21.94 32.80 -10.02
CA PHE A 75 22.47 34.13 -9.76
C PHE A 75 23.26 34.08 -8.45
N SER A 76 24.50 34.55 -8.46
CA SER A 76 25.37 34.51 -7.30
C SER A 76 25.84 35.88 -6.88
N LEU A 77 25.89 36.11 -5.57
CA LEU A 77 26.69 37.17 -4.97
C LEU A 77 27.90 36.53 -4.30
N GLN A 78 29.10 36.89 -4.74
CA GLN A 78 30.34 36.26 -4.29
C GLN A 78 31.29 37.26 -3.67
N GLY A 79 32.00 36.83 -2.64
CA GLY A 79 33.16 37.53 -2.08
C GLY A 79 34.36 36.60 -2.04
N SER A 80 35.51 37.04 -2.54
CA SER A 80 36.74 36.24 -2.53
C SER A 80 37.85 36.94 -1.76
N PHE A 81 38.63 36.17 -0.99
CA PHE A 81 39.79 36.68 -0.25
C PHE A 81 40.99 35.78 -0.51
N TYR A 82 42.13 36.36 -0.88
CA TYR A 82 43.38 35.64 -1.14
C TYR A 82 44.58 36.38 -0.54
N ASN A 83 45.50 35.62 0.05
CA ASN A 83 46.81 36.11 0.47
C ASN A 83 47.82 35.88 -0.67
N LEU A 84 48.34 36.97 -1.24
CA LEU A 84 49.39 36.95 -2.24
C LEU A 84 50.74 36.79 -1.54
N PHE A 85 51.47 35.73 -1.87
CA PHE A 85 52.83 35.52 -1.37
C PHE A 85 53.83 35.99 -2.43
N GLU A 86 54.55 37.06 -2.14
CA GLU A 86 55.70 37.49 -2.95
C GLU A 86 56.98 36.82 -2.45
N LYS A 87 58.02 36.73 -3.29
CA LYS A 87 59.34 36.17 -2.92
C LYS A 87 60.04 37.07 -1.88
N GLY A 88 59.60 37.00 -0.62
CA GLY A 88 60.16 37.72 0.52
C GLY A 88 59.08 38.25 1.47
N ILE A 89 58.64 37.41 2.43
CA ILE A 89 57.92 37.65 3.72
C ILE A 89 56.66 38.58 3.73
N ASN A 90 56.44 39.42 2.74
CA ASN A 90 55.33 40.36 2.69
C ASN A 90 54.10 39.74 2.00
N SER A 91 52.95 39.78 2.68
CA SER A 91 51.68 39.29 2.16
C SER A 91 50.77 40.45 1.73
N GLU A 92 50.50 40.59 0.44
CA GLU A 92 49.44 41.47 -0.04
C GLU A 92 48.08 40.77 0.04
N GLN A 93 47.01 41.53 0.30
CA GLN A 93 45.66 40.98 0.38
C GLN A 93 44.87 41.36 -0.86
N TYR A 94 44.46 40.36 -1.63
CA TYR A 94 43.50 40.51 -2.71
C TYR A 94 42.09 40.20 -2.18
N LEU A 95 41.16 41.11 -2.43
CA LEU A 95 39.74 40.97 -2.09
C LEU A 95 38.90 41.32 -3.33
N ASP A 96 37.91 40.50 -3.64
CA ASP A 96 36.94 40.83 -4.68
C ASP A 96 35.48 40.60 -4.24
N TYR A 97 34.59 41.37 -4.86
CA TYR A 97 33.14 41.25 -4.73
C TYR A 97 32.54 41.23 -6.12
N ASN A 98 31.75 40.21 -6.43
CA ASN A 98 31.25 39.99 -7.77
C ASN A 98 29.85 39.42 -7.81
N PHE A 99 29.21 39.61 -8.97
CA PHE A 99 28.02 38.91 -9.36
C PHE A 99 28.40 37.82 -10.36
N ALA A 100 27.73 36.68 -10.26
CA ALA A 100 27.88 35.59 -11.23
C ALA A 100 26.53 35.19 -11.81
N LEU A 101 26.58 34.78 -13.07
CA LEU A 101 25.50 34.09 -13.75
C LEU A 101 26.00 32.70 -14.14
N GLY A 102 25.38 31.66 -13.60
CA GLY A 102 25.73 30.28 -13.87
C GLY A 102 24.57 29.48 -14.43
N TYR A 103 24.90 28.41 -15.16
CA TYR A 103 23.93 27.44 -15.67
C TYR A 103 24.25 26.04 -15.17
N ASN A 104 23.34 25.43 -14.42
CA ASN A 104 23.50 24.06 -13.94
C ASN A 104 23.12 23.07 -15.05
N LEU A 105 24.13 22.44 -15.66
CA LEU A 105 23.96 21.43 -16.71
C LEU A 105 24.10 20.04 -16.11
N ARG A 106 22.96 19.37 -15.88
CA ARG A 106 22.94 18.04 -15.25
C ARG A 106 23.23 16.93 -16.26
N ILE A 107 24.19 16.07 -15.93
CA ILE A 107 24.62 14.94 -16.78
C ILE A 107 24.06 13.62 -16.25
N THR A 108 24.04 13.44 -14.93
CA THR A 108 23.43 12.27 -14.26
C THR A 108 22.69 12.70 -13.00
N ASP A 109 22.02 11.76 -12.33
CA ASP A 109 21.39 11.99 -11.02
C ASP A 109 22.33 12.62 -9.98
N ARG A 110 23.63 12.31 -10.05
CA ARG A 110 24.62 12.82 -9.08
C ARG A 110 25.57 13.84 -9.66
N PHE A 111 25.80 13.88 -10.96
CA PHE A 111 26.87 14.67 -11.56
C PHE A 111 26.33 15.80 -12.44
N TYR A 112 26.83 17.00 -12.23
CA TYR A 112 26.51 18.16 -13.06
C TYR A 112 27.73 19.06 -13.30
N ILE A 113 27.71 19.77 -14.42
CA ILE A 113 28.71 20.77 -14.77
C ILE A 113 28.08 22.14 -14.61
N PHE A 114 28.81 23.08 -14.03
CA PHE A 114 28.31 24.42 -13.76
C PHE A 114 29.29 25.48 -14.28
N PRO A 115 29.14 25.90 -15.56
CA PRO A 115 29.77 27.08 -16.11
C PRO A 115 29.17 28.36 -15.52
N GLU A 116 30.03 29.33 -15.23
CA GLU A 116 29.68 30.61 -14.63
C GLU A 116 30.42 31.74 -15.34
N ALA A 117 29.71 32.81 -15.67
CA ALA A 117 30.29 34.09 -16.03
C ALA A 117 30.33 34.98 -14.78
N ILE A 118 31.48 35.59 -14.48
CA ILE A 118 31.70 36.39 -13.28
C ILE A 118 32.14 37.80 -13.64
N GLY A 119 31.64 38.80 -12.92
CA GLY A 119 32.01 40.19 -13.12
C GLY A 119 31.86 41.00 -11.84
N GLY A 120 32.83 41.84 -11.54
CA GLY A 120 32.81 42.58 -10.28
C GLY A 120 33.96 43.55 -10.08
N LEU A 121 34.17 43.89 -8.82
CA LEU A 121 35.19 44.81 -8.36
C LEU A 121 36.25 44.04 -7.57
N TRP A 122 37.51 44.39 -7.77
CA TRP A 122 38.63 43.85 -7.01
C TRP A 122 39.42 44.98 -6.34
N THR A 123 40.07 44.64 -5.24
CA THR A 123 41.00 45.52 -4.55
C THR A 123 42.20 44.71 -4.05
N ILE A 124 43.39 45.27 -4.22
CA ILE A 124 44.62 44.80 -3.56
C ILE A 124 45.00 45.84 -2.51
N THR A 125 45.14 45.40 -1.25
CA THR A 125 45.38 46.30 -0.11
C THR A 125 46.86 46.42 0.19
N GLU A 126 47.32 47.67 0.36
CA GLU A 126 48.67 48.17 0.63
C GLU A 126 49.50 47.36 1.64
N ASN A 127 50.78 47.15 1.31
CA ASN A 127 51.82 46.83 2.28
C ASN A 127 52.37 48.12 2.91
N LYS A 128 52.08 48.35 4.20
CA LYS A 128 52.45 49.57 4.94
C LYS A 128 53.95 49.85 5.04
N GLN A 129 54.82 48.92 4.67
CA GLN A 129 56.27 49.10 4.75
C GLN A 129 56.88 49.78 3.51
N GLU A 130 56.20 49.79 2.35
CA GLU A 130 56.79 50.28 1.08
C GLU A 130 56.05 51.45 0.42
N GLY A 131 54.95 51.95 1.00
CA GLY A 131 54.29 53.18 0.54
C GLY A 131 53.59 53.11 -0.83
N LEU A 132 53.27 51.90 -1.32
CA LEU A 132 52.55 51.68 -2.58
C LEU A 132 51.03 51.85 -2.40
N PRO A 133 50.34 52.60 -3.28
CA PRO A 133 48.90 52.87 -3.14
C PRO A 133 48.05 51.62 -3.37
N SER A 134 46.92 51.51 -2.66
CA SER A 134 45.93 50.46 -2.92
C SER A 134 45.42 50.55 -4.36
N GLN A 135 45.31 49.39 -5.02
CA GLN A 135 44.83 49.30 -6.39
C GLN A 135 43.45 48.67 -6.41
N ASN A 136 42.55 49.26 -7.18
CA ASN A 136 41.21 48.75 -7.37
C ASN A 136 40.79 48.86 -8.83
N GLY A 137 39.81 48.06 -9.22
CA GLY A 137 39.32 48.07 -10.58
C GLY A 137 38.21 47.08 -10.81
N PHE A 138 37.88 46.89 -12.07
CA PHE A 138 36.86 45.94 -12.50
C PHE A 138 37.53 44.65 -12.95
N PHE A 139 36.79 43.56 -12.85
CA PHE A 139 37.19 42.32 -13.47
C PHE A 139 36.00 41.62 -14.10
N TYR A 140 36.30 40.80 -15.09
CA TYR A 140 35.36 39.86 -15.66
C TYR A 140 36.08 38.55 -15.97
N GLY A 141 35.34 37.45 -16.04
CA GLY A 141 35.93 36.15 -16.19
C GLY A 141 34.91 35.04 -16.29
N GLY A 142 35.41 33.82 -16.22
CA GLY A 142 34.57 32.62 -16.18
C GLY A 142 35.10 31.61 -15.18
N ARG A 143 34.20 30.77 -14.69
CA ARG A 143 34.52 29.59 -13.87
C ARG A 143 33.77 28.40 -14.43
N LEU A 144 34.40 27.24 -14.42
CA LEU A 144 33.79 25.97 -14.73
C LEU A 144 33.98 25.05 -13.54
N SER A 145 32.90 24.43 -13.09
CA SER A 145 32.94 23.46 -12.00
C SER A 145 32.29 22.14 -12.41
N ALA A 146 32.86 21.06 -11.90
CA ALA A 146 32.31 19.71 -11.98
C ALA A 146 31.88 19.31 -10.57
N ASN A 147 30.60 19.04 -10.40
CA ASN A 147 29.95 18.93 -9.10
C ASN A 147 29.32 17.54 -8.93
N ILE A 148 29.34 17.02 -7.71
CA ILE A 148 28.69 15.77 -7.33
C ILE A 148 27.75 15.97 -6.14
N HIS A 149 26.49 15.55 -6.29
CA HIS A 149 25.52 15.47 -5.20
C HIS A 149 25.85 14.29 -4.29
N ILE A 150 26.13 14.58 -3.03
CA ILE A 150 26.36 13.56 -2.00
C ILE A 150 25.02 13.12 -1.43
N ILE A 151 24.23 14.09 -0.98
CA ILE A 151 22.82 14.04 -0.57
C ILE A 151 22.13 15.26 -1.18
N PRO A 152 20.77 15.37 -1.17
CA PRO A 152 20.09 16.46 -1.88
C PRO A 152 20.56 17.86 -1.51
N GLU A 153 20.97 18.08 -0.25
CA GLU A 153 21.38 19.39 0.26
C GLU A 153 22.86 19.71 0.08
N ILE A 154 23.71 18.72 -0.21
CA ILE A 154 25.16 18.85 -0.14
C ILE A 154 25.81 18.42 -1.44
N ASP A 155 26.59 19.33 -2.01
CA ASP A 155 27.43 19.07 -3.17
C ASP A 155 28.90 19.27 -2.85
N ILE A 156 29.73 18.45 -3.48
CA ILE A 156 31.18 18.63 -3.52
C ILE A 156 31.57 18.92 -4.97
N SER A 157 32.53 19.82 -5.18
CA SER A 157 32.97 20.15 -6.53
C SER A 157 34.46 20.33 -6.66
N ILE A 158 34.92 20.20 -7.89
CA ILE A 158 36.22 20.71 -8.34
C ILE A 158 35.96 21.82 -9.34
N PHE A 159 36.75 22.88 -9.31
CA PHE A 159 36.56 24.00 -10.23
C PHE A 159 37.87 24.60 -10.70
N GLY A 160 37.80 25.19 -11.88
CA GLY A 160 38.83 26.02 -12.47
C GLY A 160 38.21 27.28 -13.05
N GLY A 161 38.89 28.41 -12.95
CA GLY A 161 38.39 29.67 -13.45
C GLY A 161 39.49 30.63 -13.85
N TYR A 162 39.09 31.66 -14.57
CA TYR A 162 39.98 32.65 -15.13
C TYR A 162 39.37 34.04 -15.02
N LYS A 163 40.14 35.01 -14.54
CA LYS A 163 39.75 36.40 -14.33
C LYS A 163 40.68 37.34 -15.09
N LEU A 164 40.09 38.35 -15.73
CA LEU A 164 40.76 39.47 -16.36
C LEU A 164 40.61 40.70 -15.46
N LEU A 165 41.69 41.10 -14.80
CA LEU A 165 41.72 42.26 -13.92
C LEU A 165 42.05 43.51 -14.75
N GLN A 166 41.23 44.54 -14.62
CA GLN A 166 41.43 45.83 -15.28
C GLN A 166 41.47 46.96 -14.26
N LEU A 167 42.45 47.85 -14.40
CA LEU A 167 42.43 49.18 -13.78
C LEU A 167 41.56 50.12 -14.63
N PRO A 168 41.06 51.24 -14.08
CA PRO A 168 40.15 52.15 -14.80
C PRO A 168 40.65 52.66 -16.17
N LYS A 169 41.96 52.61 -16.44
CA LYS A 169 42.56 53.12 -17.68
C LYS A 169 43.45 52.11 -18.42
N ARG A 170 43.66 50.91 -17.90
CA ARG A 170 44.53 49.89 -18.53
C ARG A 170 44.27 48.49 -17.99
N PHE A 171 44.62 47.49 -18.79
CA PHE A 171 44.72 46.11 -18.35
C PHE A 171 45.70 45.98 -17.17
N PHE A 172 45.37 45.15 -16.18
CA PHE A 172 46.21 44.93 -14.99
C PHE A 172 46.87 43.54 -15.02
N SER A 173 46.07 42.48 -14.92
CA SER A 173 46.60 41.13 -14.79
C SER A 173 45.58 40.04 -15.14
N HIS A 174 46.09 38.86 -15.48
CA HIS A 174 45.33 37.64 -15.67
C HIS A 174 45.47 36.77 -14.43
N THR A 175 44.36 36.21 -13.93
CA THR A 175 44.38 35.30 -12.78
C THR A 175 43.70 33.99 -13.13
N ALA A 176 44.45 32.90 -13.09
CA ALA A 176 43.88 31.55 -13.11
C ALA A 176 43.66 31.08 -11.67
N HIS A 177 42.55 30.42 -11.38
CA HIS A 177 42.28 29.90 -10.04
C HIS A 177 41.63 28.52 -10.12
N ALA A 178 41.98 27.64 -9.20
CA ALA A 178 41.42 26.30 -9.13
C ALA A 178 41.31 25.85 -7.68
N GLY A 179 40.34 24.98 -7.41
CA GLY A 179 40.06 24.54 -6.06
C GLY A 179 38.98 23.49 -5.97
N ILE A 180 38.57 23.27 -4.72
CA ILE A 180 37.44 22.40 -4.38
C ILE A 180 36.30 23.25 -3.84
N GLY A 181 35.07 22.81 -4.03
CA GLY A 181 33.89 23.49 -3.54
C GLY A 181 33.06 22.60 -2.63
N PHE A 182 32.40 23.25 -1.68
CA PHE A 182 31.35 22.69 -0.86
C PHE A 182 30.10 23.57 -0.99
N THR A 183 28.97 22.96 -1.36
CA THR A 183 27.69 23.65 -1.51
C THR A 183 26.71 23.11 -0.48
N TYR A 184 25.94 24.00 0.15
CA TYR A 184 24.82 23.65 1.02
C TYR A 184 23.55 24.37 0.57
N SER A 185 22.50 23.62 0.18
CA SER A 185 21.17 24.14 -0.14
C SER A 185 20.28 24.19 1.12
N PHE A 186 19.89 25.40 1.52
CA PHE A 186 18.96 25.59 2.63
C PHE A 186 17.54 25.21 2.26
N THR A 187 17.14 25.49 1.01
CA THR A 187 15.79 25.17 0.53
C THR A 187 15.58 23.65 0.56
N LYS A 188 16.53 22.86 0.06
CA LYS A 188 16.44 21.40 0.08
C LYS A 188 16.52 20.85 1.50
N ALA A 189 17.32 21.47 2.38
CA ALA A 189 17.42 21.05 3.78
C ALA A 189 16.11 21.21 4.54
N MET A 190 15.34 22.26 4.23
CA MET A 190 14.03 22.49 4.83
C MET A 190 12.89 21.74 4.10
N ARG A 191 13.10 21.31 2.86
CA ARG A 191 12.15 20.48 2.11
C ARG A 191 12.23 19.01 2.54
N TYR A 192 11.55 18.72 3.65
CA TYR A 192 11.37 17.34 4.09
C TYR A 192 10.34 16.57 3.25
N SER A 193 9.40 17.26 2.59
CA SER A 193 8.33 16.62 1.83
C SER A 193 8.86 15.77 0.66
N SER A 194 8.24 14.62 0.47
CA SER A 194 8.41 13.77 -0.71
C SER A 194 7.75 14.39 -1.94
N ASN A 195 8.32 14.14 -3.12
CA ASN A 195 7.68 14.44 -4.41
C ASN A 195 7.20 13.16 -5.12
N LEU A 196 6.89 12.10 -4.39
CA LEU A 196 6.17 10.97 -4.97
C LEU A 196 4.69 11.32 -5.14
N THR A 197 4.07 10.76 -6.16
CA THR A 197 2.63 10.87 -6.39
C THR A 197 2.05 9.50 -6.69
N VAL A 198 0.80 9.29 -6.26
CA VAL A 198 -0.01 8.16 -6.71
C VAL A 198 -0.87 8.66 -7.86
N THR A 199 -0.82 7.99 -9.02
CA THR A 199 -1.52 8.44 -10.24
C THR A 199 -2.78 7.65 -10.54
N ASP A 200 -2.77 6.35 -10.24
CA ASP A 200 -3.88 5.44 -10.52
C ASP A 200 -4.16 4.61 -9.26
N GLU A 201 -5.45 4.51 -8.91
CA GLU A 201 -5.98 3.78 -7.76
C GLU A 201 -7.18 2.97 -8.22
N GLU A 202 -7.01 1.65 -8.31
CA GLU A 202 -8.10 0.73 -8.66
C GLU A 202 -8.35 -0.19 -7.48
N LEU A 203 -9.39 0.09 -6.70
CA LEU A 203 -9.71 -0.67 -5.48
C LEU A 203 -11.07 -1.33 -5.60
N GLN A 204 -11.13 -2.63 -5.28
CA GLN A 204 -12.37 -3.38 -5.11
C GLN A 204 -12.86 -3.25 -3.66
N PRO A 205 -14.18 -3.40 -3.41
CA PRO A 205 -14.69 -3.46 -2.06
C PRO A 205 -14.11 -4.65 -1.29
N LEU A 206 -13.94 -4.48 0.03
CA LEU A 206 -13.60 -5.57 0.93
C LEU A 206 -14.87 -6.25 1.43
N PHE A 207 -14.92 -7.57 1.31
CA PHE A 207 -15.92 -8.44 1.90
C PHE A 207 -15.36 -9.01 3.20
N PRO A 208 -15.88 -8.63 4.39
CA PRO A 208 -15.31 -9.06 5.67
C PRO A 208 -15.21 -10.58 5.83
N VAL A 209 -16.17 -11.34 5.30
CA VAL A 209 -16.16 -12.81 5.36
C VAL A 209 -14.95 -13.43 4.62
N PHE A 210 -14.35 -12.72 3.67
CA PHE A 210 -13.14 -13.15 2.96
C PHE A 210 -11.86 -12.56 3.53
N TYR A 211 -11.84 -12.06 4.78
CA TYR A 211 -10.68 -11.36 5.34
C TYR A 211 -9.34 -12.11 5.18
N ALA A 212 -9.35 -13.44 5.34
CA ALA A 212 -8.16 -14.27 5.21
C ALA A 212 -7.69 -14.46 3.75
N HIS A 213 -8.57 -14.29 2.77
CA HIS A 213 -8.28 -14.40 1.34
C HIS A 213 -7.36 -13.25 0.89
N TYR A 214 -7.55 -12.05 1.43
CA TYR A 214 -6.81 -10.84 1.05
C TYR A 214 -5.34 -10.84 1.46
N ALA A 215 -4.90 -11.81 2.26
CA ALA A 215 -3.49 -11.97 2.61
C ALA A 215 -2.64 -12.35 1.39
N ASP A 216 -3.18 -13.19 0.50
CA ASP A 216 -2.48 -13.73 -0.67
C ASP A 216 -3.09 -13.27 -2.00
N ASN A 217 -4.26 -12.62 -1.96
CA ASN A 217 -4.98 -12.16 -3.15
C ASN A 217 -5.22 -10.65 -3.07
N PRO A 218 -4.77 -9.86 -4.06
CA PRO A 218 -4.91 -8.43 -4.00
C PRO A 218 -6.35 -7.99 -4.23
N PHE A 219 -6.77 -6.93 -3.54
CA PHE A 219 -8.09 -6.31 -3.74
C PHE A 219 -8.02 -5.04 -4.61
N GLY A 220 -6.82 -4.67 -5.06
CA GLY A 220 -6.65 -3.50 -5.88
C GLY A 220 -5.21 -3.26 -6.28
N THR A 221 -4.98 -2.20 -7.05
CA THR A 221 -3.66 -1.79 -7.50
C THR A 221 -3.46 -0.29 -7.32
N ILE A 222 -2.20 0.10 -7.10
CA ILE A 222 -1.78 1.50 -7.10
C ILE A 222 -0.56 1.70 -7.99
N THR A 223 -0.50 2.87 -8.63
CA THR A 223 0.69 3.28 -9.40
C THR A 223 1.40 4.43 -8.70
N ILE A 224 2.66 4.20 -8.29
CA ILE A 224 3.54 5.20 -7.68
C ILE A 224 4.46 5.77 -8.75
N GLN A 225 4.42 7.09 -8.94
CA GLN A 225 5.31 7.82 -9.83
C GLN A 225 6.40 8.56 -9.05
N ASN A 226 7.64 8.44 -9.53
CA ASN A 226 8.77 9.16 -8.98
C ASN A 226 8.92 10.55 -9.62
N ASN A 227 8.37 11.58 -8.99
CA ASN A 227 8.60 12.99 -9.38
C ASN A 227 9.69 13.68 -8.53
N GLU A 228 10.54 12.92 -7.84
CA GLU A 228 11.74 13.47 -7.21
C GLU A 228 12.74 13.97 -8.25
N GLU A 229 13.72 14.76 -7.80
CA GLU A 229 14.75 15.32 -8.66
C GLU A 229 15.77 14.29 -9.18
N ALA A 230 15.68 13.02 -8.78
CA ALA A 230 16.62 11.96 -9.17
C ALA A 230 15.94 10.58 -9.08
N ALA A 231 16.63 9.54 -9.55
CA ALA A 231 16.20 8.18 -9.25
C ALA A 231 16.18 7.91 -7.73
N ILE A 232 15.13 7.25 -7.27
CA ILE A 232 14.99 6.75 -5.90
C ILE A 232 15.43 5.30 -5.83
N THR A 233 15.89 4.87 -4.66
CA THR A 233 16.44 3.51 -4.43
C THR A 233 15.92 2.93 -3.11
N ASP A 234 16.02 1.61 -2.93
CA ASP A 234 15.57 0.91 -1.71
C ASP A 234 14.12 1.27 -1.36
N VAL A 235 13.25 1.21 -2.37
CA VAL A 235 11.84 1.60 -2.26
C VAL A 235 11.10 0.43 -1.62
N LYS A 236 10.39 0.70 -0.52
CA LYS A 236 9.54 -0.25 0.18
C LYS A 236 8.17 0.36 0.36
N VAL A 237 7.15 -0.36 -0.09
CA VAL A 237 5.75 0.08 -0.06
C VAL A 237 5.01 -0.80 0.93
N TYR A 238 4.35 -0.17 1.89
CA TYR A 238 3.56 -0.83 2.90
C TYR A 238 2.12 -0.35 2.86
N PHE A 239 1.20 -1.22 3.22
CA PHE A 239 -0.22 -0.90 3.39
C PHE A 239 -0.67 -1.17 4.82
N ASN A 240 -1.56 -0.33 5.33
CA ASN A 240 -2.24 -0.52 6.60
C ASN A 240 -3.67 0.01 6.55
N ASN A 241 -4.56 -0.57 7.34
CA ASN A 241 -5.88 -0.02 7.63
C ASN A 241 -6.27 -0.32 9.09
N GLN A 242 -7.47 0.08 9.52
CA GLN A 242 -7.96 -0.11 10.89
C GLN A 242 -8.14 -1.59 11.32
N TYR A 243 -8.27 -2.51 10.36
CA TYR A 243 -8.44 -3.94 10.60
C TYR A 243 -7.12 -4.72 10.55
N MET A 244 -5.98 -4.03 10.47
CA MET A 244 -4.65 -4.61 10.46
C MET A 244 -3.90 -4.24 11.75
N ILE A 245 -3.09 -5.18 12.28
CA ILE A 245 -2.30 -4.92 13.50
C ILE A 245 -1.08 -4.05 13.19
N ALA A 246 -0.43 -4.30 12.05
CA ALA A 246 0.75 -3.59 11.61
C ALA A 246 0.73 -3.43 10.10
N ARG A 247 1.43 -2.40 9.62
CA ARG A 247 1.66 -2.19 8.19
C ARG A 247 2.37 -3.39 7.58
N THR A 248 1.89 -3.86 6.43
CA THR A 248 2.41 -5.03 5.72
C THR A 248 3.15 -4.57 4.46
N LEU A 249 4.32 -5.16 4.19
CA LEU A 249 5.08 -4.87 2.98
C LEU A 249 4.35 -5.50 1.77
N ILE A 250 3.97 -4.66 0.80
CA ILE A 250 3.24 -5.07 -0.41
C ILE A 250 4.08 -4.92 -1.69
N GLY A 251 5.20 -4.19 -1.63
CA GLY A 251 6.09 -4.05 -2.78
C GLY A 251 7.49 -3.59 -2.40
N SER A 252 8.50 -4.02 -3.15
CA SER A 252 9.87 -3.55 -2.99
C SER A 252 10.59 -3.44 -4.32
N PHE A 253 11.32 -2.33 -4.51
CA PHE A 253 12.03 -2.04 -5.75
C PHE A 253 13.42 -1.47 -5.46
N ASP A 254 14.44 -2.02 -6.11
CA ASP A 254 15.82 -1.54 -5.93
C ASP A 254 16.01 -0.11 -6.42
N LYS A 255 15.35 0.25 -7.53
CA LYS A 255 15.49 1.57 -8.16
C LYS A 255 14.29 1.95 -9.02
N ILE A 256 13.80 3.18 -8.87
CA ILE A 256 12.79 3.79 -9.76
C ILE A 256 13.41 5.06 -10.33
N LYS A 257 13.55 5.11 -11.66
CA LYS A 257 14.12 6.28 -12.36
C LYS A 257 13.22 7.51 -12.19
N GLN A 258 13.81 8.70 -12.27
CA GLN A 258 13.04 9.94 -12.28
C GLN A 258 12.02 9.92 -13.43
N GLY A 259 10.78 10.34 -13.14
CA GLY A 259 9.67 10.40 -14.08
C GLY A 259 9.00 9.05 -14.38
N ASN A 260 9.62 7.93 -13.99
CA ASN A 260 9.04 6.60 -14.15
C ASN A 260 8.07 6.26 -13.02
N SER A 261 7.20 5.28 -13.28
CA SER A 261 6.24 4.76 -12.33
C SER A 261 6.39 3.26 -12.15
N VAL A 262 5.86 2.73 -11.05
CA VAL A 262 5.70 1.30 -10.78
C VAL A 262 4.28 1.04 -10.27
N THR A 263 3.70 -0.08 -10.69
CA THR A 263 2.39 -0.54 -10.22
C THR A 263 2.58 -1.63 -9.17
N ILE A 264 1.80 -1.56 -8.10
CA ILE A 264 1.85 -2.48 -6.96
C ILE A 264 0.45 -3.01 -6.68
N ASP A 265 0.36 -4.32 -6.51
CA ASP A 265 -0.84 -5.01 -6.06
C ASP A 265 -1.00 -4.83 -4.54
N ILE A 266 -2.21 -4.51 -4.08
CA ILE A 266 -2.52 -4.28 -2.67
C ILE A 266 -3.16 -5.53 -2.07
N THR A 267 -2.38 -6.26 -1.28
CA THR A 267 -2.86 -7.31 -0.35
C THR A 267 -3.08 -6.73 1.05
N ALA A 268 -3.99 -7.33 1.82
CA ALA A 268 -4.31 -6.90 3.18
C ALA A 268 -4.31 -8.07 4.16
N LEU A 269 -3.43 -7.99 5.18
CA LEU A 269 -3.39 -8.96 6.29
C LEU A 269 -4.38 -8.56 7.38
N LEU A 270 -5.67 -8.73 7.07
CA LEU A 270 -6.79 -8.35 7.92
C LEU A 270 -6.93 -9.31 9.11
N ASN A 271 -7.41 -8.79 10.25
CA ASN A 271 -7.78 -9.60 11.41
C ASN A 271 -9.31 -9.73 11.53
N GLU A 272 -9.75 -10.63 12.42
CA GLU A 272 -11.18 -10.96 12.61
C GLU A 272 -12.05 -9.77 13.07
N SER A 273 -11.47 -8.64 13.49
CA SER A 273 -12.26 -7.46 13.88
C SER A 273 -13.09 -6.88 12.72
N ILE A 274 -12.68 -7.12 11.46
CA ILE A 274 -13.48 -6.74 10.28
C ILE A 274 -14.83 -7.45 10.24
N LEU A 275 -14.96 -8.64 10.84
CA LEU A 275 -16.24 -9.37 10.94
C LEU A 275 -17.26 -8.68 11.85
N GLY A 276 -16.86 -7.63 12.59
CA GLY A 276 -17.78 -6.75 13.30
C GLY A 276 -18.55 -5.78 12.40
N GLN A 277 -18.25 -5.72 11.11
CA GLN A 277 -18.90 -4.82 10.17
C GLN A 277 -20.33 -5.29 9.84
N LEU A 278 -21.35 -4.58 10.35
CA LEU A 278 -22.75 -4.95 10.15
C LEU A 278 -23.43 -4.25 8.97
N SER A 279 -22.89 -3.10 8.54
CA SER A 279 -23.40 -2.30 7.43
C SER A 279 -22.27 -1.84 6.54
N ASP A 280 -22.53 -1.47 5.30
CA ASP A 280 -21.51 -0.93 4.42
C ASP A 280 -20.94 0.38 4.99
N SER A 281 -19.63 0.58 4.82
CA SER A 281 -18.97 1.82 5.21
C SER A 281 -17.76 2.13 4.33
N ILE A 282 -17.38 3.41 4.31
CA ILE A 282 -16.10 3.82 3.74
C ILE A 282 -15.03 3.58 4.79
N THR A 283 -14.00 2.83 4.43
CA THR A 283 -12.82 2.56 5.25
C THR A 283 -11.62 3.28 4.67
N ASP A 284 -10.85 3.88 5.55
CA ASP A 284 -9.58 4.50 5.19
C ASP A 284 -8.44 3.48 5.28
N GLY A 285 -7.57 3.51 4.27
CA GLY A 285 -6.28 2.83 4.26
C GLY A 285 -5.15 3.82 4.04
N THR A 286 -3.94 3.40 4.35
CA THR A 286 -2.76 4.25 4.17
C THR A 286 -1.63 3.45 3.53
N ILE A 287 -1.09 4.02 2.46
CA ILE A 287 0.12 3.57 1.80
C ILE A 287 1.29 4.35 2.37
N TYR A 288 2.29 3.63 2.86
CA TYR A 288 3.55 4.17 3.33
C TYR A 288 4.65 3.76 2.38
N VAL A 289 5.42 4.71 1.89
CA VAL A 289 6.55 4.46 1.00
C VAL A 289 7.81 4.96 1.68
N GLU A 290 8.73 4.04 1.96
CA GLU A 290 10.06 4.32 2.47
C GLU A 290 11.05 4.20 1.31
N TYR A 291 11.93 5.18 1.12
CA TYR A 291 12.91 5.15 0.03
C TYR A 291 14.14 6.00 0.35
N LYS A 292 15.16 5.90 -0.51
CA LYS A 292 16.36 6.74 -0.48
C LYS A 292 16.45 7.61 -1.71
N LEU A 293 16.57 8.92 -1.49
CA LEU A 293 16.94 9.91 -2.50
C LEU A 293 18.40 10.31 -2.28
N LEU A 294 19.29 9.96 -3.21
CA LEU A 294 20.72 10.26 -3.10
C LEU A 294 21.33 9.85 -1.73
N ASN A 295 21.00 8.65 -1.24
CA ASN A 295 21.39 8.09 0.08
C ASN A 295 20.73 8.71 1.32
N LYS A 296 19.88 9.73 1.17
CA LYS A 296 19.07 10.25 2.28
C LYS A 296 17.75 9.51 2.33
N SER A 297 17.44 8.91 3.49
CA SER A 297 16.14 8.28 3.71
C SER A 297 15.02 9.32 3.71
N LYS A 298 13.92 8.99 3.04
CA LYS A 298 12.68 9.75 2.98
C LYS A 298 11.49 8.81 3.12
N ASP A 299 10.39 9.39 3.55
CA ASP A 299 9.09 8.75 3.66
C ASP A 299 8.01 9.54 2.90
N PHE A 300 7.03 8.81 2.40
CA PHE A 300 5.83 9.35 1.75
C PHE A 300 4.62 8.57 2.23
N THR A 301 3.52 9.28 2.46
CA THR A 301 2.28 8.71 2.94
C THR A 301 1.15 9.15 2.02
N HIS A 302 0.34 8.20 1.58
CA HIS A 302 -0.83 8.44 0.75
C HIS A 302 -2.05 7.75 1.36
N ASN A 303 -3.16 8.48 1.50
CA ASN A 303 -4.39 7.94 2.06
C ASN A 303 -5.27 7.41 0.93
N LEU A 304 -5.81 6.22 1.12
CA LEU A 304 -6.79 5.57 0.26
C LEU A 304 -8.13 5.54 0.99
N SER A 305 -9.24 5.58 0.24
CA SER A 305 -10.57 5.30 0.77
C SER A 305 -11.24 4.27 -0.13
N PHE A 306 -11.80 3.22 0.48
CA PHE A 306 -12.49 2.13 -0.22
C PHE A 306 -13.69 1.65 0.60
N THR A 307 -14.59 0.92 -0.03
CA THR A 307 -15.78 0.39 0.64
C THR A 307 -15.44 -0.92 1.35
N THR A 308 -15.81 -1.02 2.64
CA THR A 308 -15.93 -2.29 3.34
C THR A 308 -17.41 -2.59 3.49
N LEU A 309 -17.85 -3.71 2.92
CA LEU A 309 -19.26 -4.12 2.92
C LEU A 309 -19.65 -4.75 4.26
N SER A 310 -20.94 -5.01 4.44
CA SER A 310 -21.43 -5.84 5.55
C SER A 310 -20.76 -7.22 5.55
N ARG A 311 -20.56 -7.81 6.72
CA ARG A 311 -20.03 -9.17 6.88
C ARG A 311 -20.88 -10.27 6.24
N ASN A 312 -22.14 -9.96 5.98
CA ASN A 312 -23.09 -10.84 5.33
C ASN A 312 -23.09 -10.68 3.80
N SER A 313 -22.31 -9.75 3.26
CA SER A 313 -22.25 -9.50 1.83
C SER A 313 -21.25 -10.42 1.12
N MET A 314 -21.59 -10.85 -0.09
CA MET A 314 -20.67 -11.48 -1.04
C MET A 314 -21.15 -11.29 -2.48
N THR A 315 -20.45 -11.88 -3.46
CA THR A 315 -20.88 -11.92 -4.86
C THR A 315 -20.88 -13.36 -5.37
N TRP A 316 -21.63 -13.64 -6.43
CA TRP A 316 -21.64 -14.95 -7.08
C TRP A 316 -20.64 -15.06 -8.26
N ALA A 317 -19.61 -14.21 -8.27
CA ALA A 317 -18.53 -14.30 -9.27
C ALA A 317 -17.74 -15.62 -9.16
N ASP A 318 -17.75 -16.23 -7.97
CA ASP A 318 -17.22 -17.57 -7.72
C ASP A 318 -18.14 -18.27 -6.69
N ASP A 319 -18.88 -19.27 -7.13
CA ASP A 319 -19.84 -20.04 -6.30
C ASP A 319 -19.21 -20.62 -5.02
N ARG A 320 -17.89 -20.81 -4.98
CA ARG A 320 -17.16 -21.30 -3.80
C ARG A 320 -17.19 -20.30 -2.64
N GLN A 321 -17.46 -19.03 -2.90
CA GLN A 321 -17.51 -17.96 -1.90
C GLN A 321 -18.52 -18.24 -0.78
N ALA A 322 -19.68 -18.82 -1.11
CA ALA A 322 -20.71 -19.19 -0.12
C ALA A 322 -20.18 -20.15 0.95
N ALA A 323 -19.14 -20.94 0.66
CA ALA A 323 -18.55 -21.88 1.62
C ALA A 323 -17.88 -21.17 2.81
N ALA A 324 -17.51 -19.90 2.66
CA ALA A 324 -16.97 -19.12 3.78
C ALA A 324 -17.99 -18.96 4.92
N PHE A 325 -19.29 -18.95 4.63
CA PHE A 325 -20.36 -18.85 5.63
C PHE A 325 -20.66 -20.20 6.31
N ALA A 326 -20.40 -21.31 5.62
CA ALA A 326 -20.68 -22.64 6.13
C ALA A 326 -19.54 -23.14 7.03
N SER A 327 -19.60 -22.83 8.32
CA SER A 327 -18.55 -23.22 9.27
C SER A 327 -18.96 -24.39 10.18
N PRO A 328 -18.14 -25.47 10.28
CA PRO A 328 -18.35 -26.54 11.26
C PRO A 328 -18.13 -26.10 12.70
N ARG A 329 -17.59 -24.89 12.92
CA ARG A 329 -17.26 -24.32 14.22
C ARG A 329 -18.27 -23.28 14.69
N ASP A 330 -19.31 -22.99 13.91
CA ASP A 330 -20.42 -22.16 14.37
C ASP A 330 -21.02 -22.76 15.65
N ALA A 331 -21.02 -22.00 16.75
CA ALA A 331 -21.35 -22.54 18.06
C ALA A 331 -22.81 -23.01 18.16
N SER A 332 -23.71 -22.32 17.48
CA SER A 332 -25.14 -22.62 17.40
C SER A 332 -25.38 -23.92 16.64
N ALA A 333 -24.84 -24.04 15.42
CA ALA A 333 -24.92 -25.25 14.61
C ALA A 333 -24.26 -26.44 15.31
N LEU A 334 -23.05 -26.24 15.86
CA LEU A 334 -22.29 -27.27 16.54
C LEU A 334 -23.06 -27.87 17.73
N LYS A 335 -23.66 -27.02 18.57
CA LYS A 335 -24.46 -27.49 19.70
C LYS A 335 -25.72 -28.20 19.22
N PHE A 336 -26.47 -27.60 18.30
CA PHE A 336 -27.72 -28.15 17.78
C PHE A 336 -27.50 -29.54 17.20
N ALA A 337 -26.53 -29.68 16.29
CA ALA A 337 -26.26 -30.94 15.60
C ALA A 337 -25.78 -32.04 16.55
N ARG A 338 -24.92 -31.70 17.52
CA ARG A 338 -24.43 -32.68 18.53
C ARG A 338 -25.55 -33.13 19.47
N GLN A 339 -26.49 -32.26 19.83
CA GLN A 339 -27.65 -32.64 20.64
C GLN A 339 -28.56 -33.61 19.88
N VAL A 340 -28.89 -33.29 18.61
CA VAL A 340 -29.68 -34.18 17.75
C VAL A 340 -29.00 -35.55 17.60
N LYS A 341 -27.71 -35.57 17.25
CA LYS A 341 -26.91 -36.80 17.15
C LYS A 341 -26.95 -37.63 18.42
N SER A 342 -26.82 -36.99 19.59
CA SER A 342 -26.87 -37.65 20.90
C SER A 342 -28.23 -38.29 21.18
N ILE A 343 -29.33 -37.59 20.85
CA ILE A 343 -30.70 -38.07 21.04
C ILE A 343 -30.97 -39.34 20.23
N VAL A 344 -30.59 -39.34 18.94
CA VAL A 344 -30.96 -40.44 18.02
C VAL A 344 -29.97 -41.61 17.99
N LYS A 345 -28.77 -41.47 18.58
CA LYS A 345 -27.69 -42.48 18.52
C LYS A 345 -28.14 -43.89 18.94
N GLY A 346 -29.06 -44.00 19.90
CA GLY A 346 -29.58 -45.28 20.39
C GLY A 346 -30.66 -45.92 19.51
N SER A 347 -31.17 -45.21 18.51
CA SER A 347 -32.29 -45.62 17.65
C SER A 347 -31.88 -45.82 16.19
N LEU A 348 -30.57 -45.86 15.91
CA LEU A 348 -30.06 -46.08 14.55
C LEU A 348 -30.40 -47.50 14.06
N ARG A 349 -30.81 -47.58 12.80
CA ARG A 349 -31.05 -48.83 12.07
C ARG A 349 -29.77 -49.36 11.46
N LYS A 350 -29.65 -50.70 11.33
CA LYS A 350 -28.42 -51.33 10.82
C LYS A 350 -28.35 -51.40 9.29
N ASP A 351 -29.50 -51.37 8.64
CA ASP A 351 -29.70 -51.53 7.20
C ASP A 351 -29.53 -50.22 6.41
N ILE A 352 -29.38 -49.08 7.10
CA ILE A 352 -29.21 -47.77 6.46
C ILE A 352 -27.86 -47.17 6.87
N PRO A 353 -27.07 -46.64 5.93
CA PRO A 353 -25.83 -45.94 6.25
C PRO A 353 -26.02 -44.83 7.29
N VAL A 354 -25.07 -44.73 8.21
CA VAL A 354 -25.21 -43.89 9.41
C VAL A 354 -25.31 -42.39 9.07
N ASN A 355 -24.59 -41.93 8.03
CA ASN A 355 -24.62 -40.52 7.63
C ASN A 355 -26.01 -40.11 7.13
N ILE A 356 -26.67 -40.98 6.35
CA ILE A 356 -28.03 -40.75 5.87
C ILE A 356 -29.01 -40.65 7.04
N GLN A 357 -28.85 -41.51 8.05
CA GLN A 357 -29.69 -41.46 9.25
C GLN A 357 -29.48 -40.18 10.06
N TYR A 358 -28.25 -39.71 10.19
CA TYR A 358 -27.99 -38.44 10.88
C TYR A 358 -28.49 -37.23 10.09
N ALA A 359 -28.38 -37.22 8.76
CA ALA A 359 -28.99 -36.19 7.92
C ALA A 359 -30.51 -36.18 8.08
N GLY A 360 -31.15 -37.36 8.08
CA GLY A 360 -32.58 -37.50 8.34
C GLY A 360 -33.00 -37.02 9.74
N ALA A 361 -32.19 -37.31 10.77
CA ALA A 361 -32.43 -36.83 12.12
C ALA A 361 -32.34 -35.29 12.22
N LEU A 362 -31.36 -34.68 11.53
CA LEU A 362 -31.25 -33.22 11.45
C LEU A 362 -32.44 -32.61 10.70
N PHE A 363 -32.91 -33.22 9.61
CA PHE A 363 -34.13 -32.79 8.92
C PHE A 363 -35.35 -32.79 9.86
N CYS A 364 -35.59 -33.91 10.56
CA CYS A 364 -36.68 -33.98 11.55
C CYS A 364 -36.52 -32.92 12.64
N ALA A 365 -35.29 -32.70 13.12
CA ALA A 365 -35.02 -31.72 14.15
C ALA A 365 -35.31 -30.29 13.64
N LEU A 366 -34.84 -29.91 12.46
CA LEU A 366 -35.07 -28.58 11.89
C LEU A 366 -36.56 -28.35 11.58
N LYS A 367 -37.27 -29.37 11.11
CA LYS A 367 -38.71 -29.33 10.92
C LYS A 367 -39.45 -29.09 12.24
N ASN A 368 -39.12 -29.85 13.28
CA ASN A 368 -39.71 -29.69 14.62
C ASN A 368 -39.31 -28.37 15.29
N TYR A 369 -38.14 -27.85 14.93
CA TYR A 369 -37.67 -26.54 15.33
C TYR A 369 -38.39 -25.40 14.60
N GLY A 370 -39.12 -25.70 13.53
CA GLY A 370 -39.93 -24.75 12.79
C GLY A 370 -39.14 -23.90 11.80
N ILE A 371 -38.08 -24.44 11.19
CA ILE A 371 -37.35 -23.79 10.11
C ILE A 371 -38.24 -23.69 8.86
N ASN A 372 -38.26 -22.51 8.21
CA ASN A 372 -39.05 -22.26 7.01
C ASN A 372 -38.19 -21.72 5.87
N TYR A 373 -38.53 -22.13 4.65
CA TYR A 373 -38.03 -21.48 3.44
C TYR A 373 -38.77 -20.16 3.21
N VAL A 374 -38.01 -19.08 3.11
CA VAL A 374 -38.53 -17.73 2.85
C VAL A 374 -37.77 -17.20 1.65
N ILE A 375 -38.47 -17.01 0.53
CA ILE A 375 -37.87 -16.37 -0.65
C ILE A 375 -37.60 -14.92 -0.27
N ASP A 376 -36.33 -14.51 -0.30
CA ASP A 376 -35.97 -13.11 -0.23
C ASP A 376 -36.20 -12.49 -1.63
N PRO A 377 -37.16 -11.56 -1.80
CA PRO A 377 -37.41 -10.91 -3.10
C PRO A 377 -36.23 -10.06 -3.60
N THR A 378 -35.27 -9.76 -2.73
CA THR A 378 -34.05 -9.02 -3.02
C THR A 378 -32.81 -9.91 -3.14
N SER A 379 -32.90 -11.20 -2.74
CA SER A 379 -31.81 -12.17 -2.94
C SER A 379 -31.60 -12.44 -4.42
N ALA A 380 -30.34 -12.41 -4.81
CA ALA A 380 -29.95 -12.27 -6.18
C ALA A 380 -29.84 -13.62 -6.91
N TYR A 381 -29.85 -14.76 -6.20
CA TYR A 381 -29.39 -16.03 -6.76
C TYR A 381 -30.03 -16.43 -8.10
N SER A 382 -31.36 -16.31 -8.24
CA SER A 382 -32.07 -16.73 -9.47
C SER A 382 -31.65 -15.95 -10.72
N ASP A 383 -31.12 -14.73 -10.55
CA ASP A 383 -30.75 -13.81 -11.62
C ASP A 383 -29.21 -13.61 -11.74
N ASN A 384 -28.39 -14.21 -10.86
CA ASN A 384 -27.01 -13.77 -10.64
C ASN A 384 -25.91 -14.85 -10.56
N THR A 385 -26.13 -16.10 -10.98
CA THR A 385 -25.02 -17.07 -11.09
C THR A 385 -23.92 -16.51 -12.00
N GLY A 386 -22.69 -16.35 -11.49
CA GLY A 386 -21.57 -15.70 -12.21
C GLY A 386 -21.63 -14.16 -12.26
N SER A 387 -22.51 -13.52 -11.48
CA SER A 387 -22.69 -12.06 -11.44
C SER A 387 -21.81 -11.39 -10.38
N ILE A 388 -21.56 -10.11 -10.60
CA ILE A 388 -20.90 -9.19 -9.64
C ILE A 388 -21.91 -8.46 -8.74
N ALA A 389 -23.20 -8.80 -8.82
CA ALA A 389 -24.21 -8.28 -7.91
C ALA A 389 -23.92 -8.73 -6.47
N ILE A 390 -24.06 -7.81 -5.52
CA ILE A 390 -23.88 -8.10 -4.10
C ILE A 390 -25.12 -8.82 -3.59
N ASP A 391 -24.91 -9.95 -2.94
CA ASP A 391 -25.95 -10.74 -2.26
C ASP A 391 -25.74 -10.72 -0.74
N PHE A 392 -26.80 -11.04 0.01
CA PHE A 392 -26.78 -11.12 1.48
C PHE A 392 -27.00 -12.56 1.93
N LEU A 393 -25.99 -13.16 2.55
CA LEU A 393 -26.06 -14.53 3.07
C LEU A 393 -26.05 -14.51 4.59
N GLN A 394 -26.89 -15.33 5.20
CA GLN A 394 -26.93 -15.53 6.64
C GLN A 394 -25.87 -16.53 7.10
N PHE A 395 -25.24 -16.24 8.24
CA PHE A 395 -24.47 -17.25 8.97
C PHE A 395 -25.42 -18.30 9.60
N PRO A 396 -24.97 -19.54 9.86
CA PRO A 396 -25.82 -20.60 10.39
C PRO A 396 -26.60 -20.23 11.65
N TYR A 397 -25.99 -19.49 12.57
CA TYR A 397 -26.66 -19.03 13.78
C TYR A 397 -27.82 -18.06 13.50
N GLN A 398 -27.74 -17.24 12.45
CA GLN A 398 -28.79 -16.29 12.05
C GLN A 398 -30.00 -17.07 11.52
N THR A 399 -29.81 -18.01 10.60
CA THR A 399 -30.89 -18.86 10.07
C THR A 399 -31.58 -19.65 11.17
N LEU A 400 -30.81 -20.21 12.12
CA LEU A 400 -31.36 -20.89 13.30
C LEU A 400 -32.11 -19.93 14.24
N THR A 401 -31.66 -18.68 14.39
CA THR A 401 -32.30 -17.69 15.26
C THR A 401 -33.58 -17.12 14.65
N TYR A 402 -33.58 -16.89 13.33
CA TYR A 402 -34.71 -16.34 12.59
C TYR A 402 -35.75 -17.39 12.20
N HIS A 403 -35.45 -18.67 12.41
CA HIS A 403 -36.30 -19.80 12.04
C HIS A 403 -36.60 -19.87 10.53
N GLY A 404 -35.66 -19.41 9.70
CA GLY A 404 -35.82 -19.46 8.25
C GLY A 404 -34.77 -18.65 7.49
N GLY A 405 -34.77 -18.87 6.17
CA GLY A 405 -33.89 -18.24 5.19
C GLY A 405 -34.24 -18.72 3.78
N ASP A 406 -33.54 -18.24 2.78
CA ASP A 406 -33.72 -18.67 1.38
C ASP A 406 -32.91 -19.94 1.06
N CYS A 407 -32.62 -20.18 -0.23
CA CYS A 407 -31.97 -21.41 -0.67
C CYS A 407 -30.51 -21.48 -0.22
N ASP A 408 -29.79 -20.35 -0.19
CA ASP A 408 -28.39 -20.33 0.21
C ASP A 408 -28.25 -20.38 1.72
N ASP A 409 -29.07 -19.62 2.45
CA ASP A 409 -29.11 -19.58 3.92
C ASP A 409 -29.34 -20.98 4.50
N LEU A 410 -30.37 -21.68 3.98
CA LEU A 410 -30.70 -23.03 4.43
C LEU A 410 -29.60 -24.03 4.06
N SER A 411 -28.96 -23.84 2.91
CA SER A 411 -27.84 -24.69 2.48
C SER A 411 -26.62 -24.52 3.39
N ILE A 412 -26.23 -23.28 3.67
CA ILE A 412 -25.13 -22.91 4.56
C ILE A 412 -25.36 -23.47 5.96
N MET A 413 -26.57 -23.29 6.51
CA MET A 413 -26.94 -23.83 7.81
C MET A 413 -26.84 -25.35 7.85
N ASN A 414 -27.39 -26.06 6.84
CA ASN A 414 -27.39 -27.52 6.83
C ASN A 414 -26.01 -28.13 6.62
N CYS A 415 -25.19 -27.55 5.74
CA CYS A 415 -23.79 -27.93 5.60
C CYS A 415 -23.06 -27.81 6.94
N SER A 416 -23.23 -26.67 7.64
CA SER A 416 -22.60 -26.44 8.94
C SER A 416 -23.04 -27.45 10.00
N LEU A 417 -24.32 -27.84 10.02
CA LEU A 417 -24.86 -28.84 10.95
C LEU A 417 -24.29 -30.24 10.70
N LEU A 418 -24.19 -30.66 9.44
CA LEU A 418 -23.65 -31.97 9.04
C LEU A 418 -22.14 -32.05 9.28
N GLU A 419 -21.40 -31.02 8.88
CA GLU A 419 -19.94 -30.93 9.09
C GLU A 419 -19.58 -30.91 10.58
N ALA A 420 -20.39 -30.23 11.41
CA ALA A 420 -20.23 -30.21 12.87
C ALA A 420 -20.30 -31.60 13.54
N ILE A 421 -20.93 -32.58 12.89
CA ILE A 421 -21.00 -33.97 13.35
C ILE A 421 -20.14 -34.94 12.54
N GLY A 422 -19.28 -34.42 11.66
CA GLY A 422 -18.28 -35.16 10.89
C GLY A 422 -18.81 -35.80 9.60
N ILE A 423 -19.89 -35.26 9.03
CA ILE A 423 -20.40 -35.67 7.72
C ILE A 423 -19.96 -34.62 6.72
N GLU A 424 -19.13 -35.02 5.76
CA GLU A 424 -18.67 -34.11 4.71
C GLU A 424 -19.83 -33.69 3.81
N THR A 425 -19.78 -32.44 3.38
CA THR A 425 -20.82 -31.78 2.58
C THR A 425 -20.25 -31.09 1.35
N ALA A 426 -21.13 -30.88 0.39
CA ALA A 426 -20.87 -30.14 -0.83
C ALA A 426 -22.05 -29.21 -1.10
N PHE A 427 -21.79 -28.06 -1.69
CA PHE A 427 -22.86 -27.33 -2.39
C PHE A 427 -23.11 -27.98 -3.74
N ILE A 428 -24.37 -27.97 -4.15
CA ILE A 428 -24.75 -28.16 -5.54
C ILE A 428 -25.30 -26.84 -6.05
N THR A 429 -24.67 -26.29 -7.07
CA THR A 429 -25.18 -25.11 -7.79
C THR A 429 -25.71 -25.54 -9.15
N ILE A 430 -26.91 -25.06 -9.48
CA ILE A 430 -27.53 -25.16 -10.80
C ILE A 430 -28.02 -23.75 -11.16
N PRO A 431 -28.32 -23.45 -12.45
CA PRO A 431 -28.78 -22.11 -12.83
C PRO A 431 -29.97 -21.66 -11.98
N GLY A 432 -29.76 -20.61 -11.19
CA GLY A 432 -30.77 -19.98 -10.35
C GLY A 432 -31.27 -20.80 -9.15
N HIS A 433 -30.63 -21.92 -8.80
CA HIS A 433 -30.83 -22.55 -7.48
C HIS A 433 -29.54 -23.16 -6.85
N ILE A 434 -29.40 -23.04 -5.52
CA ILE A 434 -28.34 -23.70 -4.72
C ILE A 434 -28.97 -24.58 -3.65
N TYR A 435 -28.40 -25.77 -3.49
CA TYR A 435 -28.75 -26.72 -2.44
C TYR A 435 -27.51 -27.52 -2.03
N ILE A 436 -27.67 -28.61 -1.29
CA ILE A 436 -26.53 -29.34 -0.72
C ILE A 436 -26.48 -30.80 -1.18
N ALA A 437 -25.31 -31.39 -1.04
CA ALA A 437 -25.13 -32.83 -0.97
C ALA A 437 -24.28 -33.21 0.25
N PHE A 438 -24.44 -34.42 0.73
CA PHE A 438 -23.65 -34.95 1.84
C PHE A 438 -23.11 -36.34 1.53
N ASP A 439 -21.96 -36.66 2.12
CA ASP A 439 -21.33 -37.97 1.98
C ASP A 439 -22.21 -39.06 2.61
N SER A 440 -22.64 -40.03 1.78
CA SER A 440 -23.44 -41.18 2.24
C SER A 440 -22.72 -42.05 3.27
N GLY A 441 -21.39 -41.97 3.35
CA GLY A 441 -20.56 -42.79 4.23
C GLY A 441 -20.32 -44.20 3.70
N VAL A 442 -20.67 -44.47 2.44
CA VAL A 442 -20.39 -45.74 1.75
C VAL A 442 -19.57 -45.48 0.49
N ALA A 443 -18.80 -46.49 0.08
CA ALA A 443 -18.02 -46.41 -1.14
C ALA A 443 -18.95 -46.39 -2.38
N PRO A 444 -18.59 -45.70 -3.47
CA PRO A 444 -19.42 -45.62 -4.68
C PRO A 444 -19.86 -46.97 -5.24
N GLU A 445 -19.02 -47.99 -5.11
CA GLU A 445 -19.27 -49.35 -5.60
C GLU A 445 -20.44 -50.02 -4.86
N ASP A 446 -20.59 -49.73 -3.57
CA ASP A 446 -21.64 -50.31 -2.72
C ASP A 446 -22.92 -49.44 -2.71
N ALA A 447 -22.81 -48.17 -3.11
CA ALA A 447 -23.85 -47.16 -2.99
C ALA A 447 -25.15 -47.54 -3.72
N SER A 448 -25.07 -48.21 -4.87
CA SER A 448 -26.24 -48.69 -5.62
C SER A 448 -27.17 -49.61 -4.80
N SER A 449 -26.62 -50.33 -3.82
CA SER A 449 -27.35 -51.26 -2.98
C SER A 449 -27.71 -50.70 -1.60
N LEU A 450 -26.86 -49.80 -1.06
CA LEU A 450 -26.99 -49.28 0.30
C LEU A 450 -27.67 -47.92 0.39
N VAL A 451 -27.66 -47.13 -0.69
CA VAL A 451 -28.36 -45.83 -0.73
C VAL A 451 -29.82 -46.04 -1.12
N PRO A 452 -30.78 -45.61 -0.30
CA PRO A 452 -32.21 -45.74 -0.59
C PRO A 452 -32.60 -45.16 -1.96
N GLY A 453 -33.15 -46.02 -2.81
CA GLY A 453 -33.58 -45.66 -4.17
C GLY A 453 -32.44 -45.40 -5.16
N GLY A 454 -31.18 -45.68 -4.81
CA GLY A 454 -30.02 -45.42 -5.68
C GLY A 454 -29.81 -43.93 -6.01
N ARG A 455 -30.29 -43.04 -5.13
CA ARG A 455 -30.29 -41.57 -5.33
C ARG A 455 -28.98 -40.94 -4.86
N TYR A 456 -27.88 -41.24 -5.55
CA TYR A 456 -26.57 -40.69 -5.25
C TYR A 456 -25.85 -40.21 -6.50
N VAL A 457 -24.85 -39.36 -6.30
CA VAL A 457 -23.95 -38.83 -7.32
C VAL A 457 -22.55 -39.28 -6.96
N GLU A 458 -21.88 -39.95 -7.90
CA GLU A 458 -20.47 -40.28 -7.74
C GLU A 458 -19.61 -39.08 -8.13
N TYR A 459 -18.80 -38.59 -7.19
CA TYR A 459 -17.88 -37.49 -7.44
C TYR A 459 -16.65 -37.59 -6.52
N ASN A 460 -15.46 -37.47 -7.11
CA ASN A 460 -14.16 -37.60 -6.42
C ASN A 460 -14.05 -38.85 -5.52
N GLY A 461 -14.55 -40.00 -6.01
CA GLY A 461 -14.46 -41.28 -5.30
C GLY A 461 -15.42 -41.43 -4.12
N LYS A 462 -16.46 -40.58 -4.03
CA LYS A 462 -17.50 -40.64 -2.99
C LYS A 462 -18.89 -40.69 -3.58
N ALA A 463 -19.80 -41.33 -2.85
CA ALA A 463 -21.23 -41.31 -3.16
C ALA A 463 -21.91 -40.19 -2.36
N TRP A 464 -22.15 -39.07 -3.03
CA TRP A 464 -22.83 -37.89 -2.51
C TRP A 464 -24.34 -38.04 -2.65
N ILE A 465 -25.10 -37.67 -1.63
CA ILE A 465 -26.56 -37.69 -1.67
C ILE A 465 -27.06 -36.26 -1.83
N PRO A 466 -27.63 -35.90 -2.99
CA PRO A 466 -28.26 -34.61 -3.18
C PRO A 466 -29.46 -34.45 -2.25
N TYR A 467 -29.58 -33.27 -1.65
CA TYR A 467 -30.57 -32.97 -0.63
C TYR A 467 -31.15 -31.57 -0.85
N GLU A 468 -32.37 -31.53 -1.39
CA GLU A 468 -33.11 -30.29 -1.61
C GLU A 468 -33.63 -29.74 -0.28
N ILE A 469 -32.93 -28.73 0.23
CA ILE A 469 -33.15 -28.26 1.60
C ILE A 469 -34.34 -27.31 1.73
N THR A 470 -34.79 -26.70 0.63
CA THR A 470 -35.96 -25.79 0.64
C THR A 470 -37.26 -26.50 0.98
N LEU A 471 -37.30 -27.83 0.84
CA LEU A 471 -38.41 -28.70 1.27
C LEU A 471 -38.39 -28.99 2.78
N CYS A 472 -38.03 -28.01 3.60
CA CYS A 472 -37.77 -28.15 5.04
C CYS A 472 -39.00 -28.53 5.88
N THR A 473 -40.22 -28.34 5.35
CA THR A 473 -41.49 -28.68 6.00
C THR A 473 -42.11 -29.99 5.48
N ASP A 474 -41.57 -30.56 4.41
CA ASP A 474 -42.07 -31.78 3.75
C ASP A 474 -41.52 -33.06 4.39
N THR A 475 -41.22 -34.09 3.60
CA THR A 475 -40.64 -35.37 4.03
C THR A 475 -39.22 -35.50 3.54
N PHE A 476 -38.38 -36.16 4.33
CA PHE A 476 -36.96 -36.34 4.00
C PHE A 476 -36.78 -37.11 2.67
N ASP A 477 -37.54 -38.19 2.47
CA ASP A 477 -37.56 -38.93 1.19
C ASP A 477 -37.89 -38.03 -0.02
N LEU A 478 -38.84 -37.10 0.12
CA LEU A 478 -39.17 -36.16 -0.95
C LEU A 478 -38.02 -35.18 -1.21
N ALA A 479 -37.37 -34.68 -0.16
CA ALA A 479 -36.21 -33.80 -0.28
C ALA A 479 -35.04 -34.49 -1.01
N LEU A 480 -34.74 -35.75 -0.68
CA LEU A 480 -33.72 -36.54 -1.38
C LEU A 480 -34.10 -36.84 -2.82
N LYS A 481 -35.37 -37.22 -3.07
CA LYS A 481 -35.89 -37.47 -4.43
C LYS A 481 -35.77 -36.23 -5.30
N THR A 482 -36.11 -35.07 -4.75
CA THR A 482 -36.14 -33.80 -5.48
C THR A 482 -34.74 -33.32 -5.79
N GLY A 483 -33.83 -33.33 -4.81
CA GLY A 483 -32.42 -32.98 -5.03
C GLY A 483 -31.77 -33.86 -6.09
N TYR A 484 -31.97 -35.19 -6.03
CA TYR A 484 -31.44 -36.09 -7.05
C TYR A 484 -32.06 -35.83 -8.44
N SER A 485 -33.37 -35.57 -8.50
CA SER A 485 -34.04 -35.24 -9.76
C SER A 485 -33.56 -33.93 -10.36
N GLN A 486 -33.27 -32.91 -9.55
CA GLN A 486 -32.73 -31.63 -10.01
C GLN A 486 -31.31 -31.78 -10.55
N TRP A 487 -30.45 -32.53 -9.86
CA TRP A 487 -29.11 -32.87 -10.35
C TRP A 487 -29.16 -33.50 -11.75
N ILE A 488 -29.97 -34.55 -11.92
CA ILE A 488 -30.12 -35.23 -13.21
C ILE A 488 -30.65 -34.30 -14.30
N LYS A 489 -31.62 -33.43 -13.97
CA LYS A 489 -32.20 -32.47 -14.93
C LYS A 489 -31.22 -31.37 -15.34
N ALA A 490 -30.42 -30.88 -14.40
CA ALA A 490 -29.43 -29.83 -14.66
C ALA A 490 -28.25 -30.37 -15.49
N SER A 491 -27.92 -31.65 -15.35
CA SER A 491 -26.93 -32.35 -16.17
C SER A 491 -25.58 -31.59 -16.17
N GLU A 492 -25.07 -31.19 -17.33
CA GLU A 492 -23.80 -30.46 -17.47
C GLU A 492 -23.80 -29.06 -16.83
N ASN A 493 -24.98 -28.51 -16.50
CA ASN A 493 -25.09 -27.21 -15.84
C ASN A 493 -25.04 -27.30 -14.31
N ALA A 494 -24.88 -28.51 -13.74
CA ALA A 494 -24.74 -28.70 -12.31
C ALA A 494 -23.27 -28.75 -11.90
N LEU A 495 -22.92 -28.00 -10.86
CA LEU A 495 -21.62 -28.11 -10.20
C LEU A 495 -21.82 -28.71 -8.81
N ILE A 496 -20.92 -29.62 -8.43
CA ILE A 496 -20.78 -30.09 -7.06
C ILE A 496 -19.48 -29.54 -6.49
N ILE A 497 -19.58 -28.85 -5.36
CA ILE A 497 -18.49 -28.09 -4.74
C ILE A 497 -18.31 -28.63 -3.32
N PRO A 498 -17.42 -29.63 -3.10
CA PRO A 498 -17.08 -30.07 -1.76
C PRO A 498 -16.58 -28.90 -0.90
N LEU A 499 -17.15 -28.73 0.30
CA LEU A 499 -16.81 -27.59 1.16
C LEU A 499 -15.33 -27.62 1.58
N SER A 500 -14.77 -28.81 1.78
CA SER A 500 -13.36 -29.02 2.09
C SER A 500 -12.41 -28.51 0.99
N ASP A 501 -12.85 -28.50 -0.27
CA ASP A 501 -12.11 -27.93 -1.38
C ASP A 501 -12.31 -26.42 -1.48
N ALA A 502 -13.55 -25.94 -1.31
CA ALA A 502 -13.87 -24.51 -1.31
C ALA A 502 -13.13 -23.75 -0.19
N TRP A 503 -13.02 -24.34 1.01
CA TRP A 503 -12.32 -23.75 2.15
C TRP A 503 -10.82 -23.56 1.96
N LYS A 504 -10.21 -24.19 0.94
CA LYS A 504 -8.82 -23.92 0.57
C LYS A 504 -8.66 -22.52 -0.03
N ALA A 505 -9.68 -22.03 -0.74
CA ALA A 505 -9.72 -20.69 -1.34
C ALA A 505 -10.42 -19.65 -0.45
N PHE A 506 -11.54 -20.05 0.17
CA PHE A 506 -12.37 -19.20 1.03
C PHE A 506 -12.60 -19.87 2.38
N LYS A 507 -11.73 -19.59 3.35
CA LYS A 507 -11.77 -20.24 4.67
C LYS A 507 -13.14 -20.05 5.33
N ALA A 508 -13.64 -21.12 5.94
CA ALA A 508 -14.82 -21.06 6.79
C ALA A 508 -14.67 -20.03 7.92
N VAL A 509 -15.68 -19.20 8.10
CA VAL A 509 -15.74 -18.15 9.12
C VAL A 509 -16.84 -18.46 10.13
N SER A 510 -16.53 -18.28 11.40
CA SER A 510 -17.51 -18.26 12.48
C SER A 510 -17.48 -16.88 13.12
N VAL A 511 -18.66 -16.33 13.42
CA VAL A 511 -18.75 -15.02 14.07
C VAL A 511 -18.90 -15.18 15.59
N PRO A 512 -18.36 -14.25 16.39
CA PRO A 512 -18.40 -14.33 17.85
C PRO A 512 -19.80 -14.32 18.46
N GLU A 513 -20.80 -13.76 17.76
CA GLU A 513 -22.17 -13.63 18.26
C GLU A 513 -23.01 -14.91 18.15
N ALA A 514 -22.45 -16.00 17.59
CA ALA A 514 -23.11 -17.29 17.57
C ALA A 514 -23.35 -17.80 19.01
N ASP A 515 -24.55 -17.53 19.55
CA ASP A 515 -24.92 -17.90 20.90
C ASP A 515 -25.33 -19.37 20.98
N SER A 516 -24.62 -20.12 21.83
CA SER A 516 -24.97 -21.49 22.17
C SER A 516 -26.28 -21.64 22.96
N SER A 517 -27.07 -20.60 23.23
CA SER A 517 -28.30 -20.71 24.03
C SER A 517 -29.44 -21.47 23.35
N LEU A 518 -29.36 -21.70 22.04
CA LEU A 518 -30.37 -22.47 21.29
C LEU A 518 -30.64 -23.83 21.95
N LYS A 519 -31.92 -24.19 22.02
CA LYS A 519 -32.39 -25.47 22.56
C LYS A 519 -32.79 -26.38 21.41
N ALA A 520 -32.26 -27.60 21.38
CA ALA A 520 -32.76 -28.61 20.47
C ALA A 520 -34.27 -28.88 20.68
N PRO A 521 -34.96 -29.42 19.66
CA PRO A 521 -36.37 -29.83 19.75
C PRO A 521 -36.63 -30.82 20.88
N ASP A 522 -37.91 -30.97 21.25
CA ASP A 522 -38.32 -31.94 22.25
C ASP A 522 -37.81 -33.36 21.89
N LYS A 523 -37.14 -33.98 22.87
CA LYS A 523 -36.47 -35.27 22.68
C LYS A 523 -37.44 -36.38 22.27
N LYS A 524 -38.65 -36.39 22.83
CA LYS A 524 -39.63 -37.45 22.58
C LYS A 524 -40.18 -37.30 21.17
N THR A 525 -40.61 -36.10 20.79
CA THR A 525 -41.10 -35.82 19.43
C THR A 525 -40.04 -36.13 18.38
N LEU A 526 -38.80 -35.67 18.57
CA LEU A 526 -37.70 -35.97 17.64
C LEU A 526 -37.46 -37.47 17.47
N LEU A 527 -37.50 -38.26 18.56
CA LEU A 527 -37.31 -39.71 18.48
C LEU A 527 -38.45 -40.40 17.74
N GLU A 528 -39.69 -40.00 18.00
CA GLU A 528 -40.88 -40.55 17.32
C GLU A 528 -40.81 -40.27 15.81
N ASP A 529 -40.49 -39.03 15.40
CA ASP A 529 -40.38 -38.68 13.98
C ASP A 529 -39.21 -39.39 13.30
N PHE A 530 -38.05 -39.48 13.97
CA PHE A 530 -36.87 -40.15 13.45
C PHE A 530 -37.11 -41.66 13.25
N GLN A 531 -37.79 -42.33 14.18
CA GLN A 531 -38.12 -43.75 14.07
C GLN A 531 -39.10 -44.05 12.94
N ASN A 532 -39.98 -43.10 12.62
CA ASN A 532 -40.95 -43.20 11.52
C ASN A 532 -40.42 -42.65 10.19
N LEU A 533 -39.16 -42.22 10.14
CA LEU A 533 -38.57 -41.58 8.97
C LEU A 533 -38.45 -42.53 7.77
N LYS A 534 -38.95 -42.05 6.62
CA LYS A 534 -38.78 -42.69 5.31
C LYS A 534 -37.58 -42.07 4.60
N TYR A 535 -36.82 -42.92 3.91
CA TYR A 535 -35.52 -42.61 3.31
C TYR A 535 -35.51 -42.88 1.82
#